data_AF-A0A1A7WCV6-F1
#
_entry.id   AF-A0A1A7WCV6-F1
#
_cell.length_a   1.000
_cell.length_b   1.000
_cell.length_c   1.000
_cell.angle_alpha   90.00
_cell.angle_beta   90.00
_cell.angle_gamma   90.00
#
_symmetry.space_group_name_H-M   'P 1'
#
loop_
_entity.id
_entity.type
_entity.pdbx_description
1 polymer ?
#
loop_
_entity_poly.entity_id
_entity_poly.type
_entity_poly.pdbx_seq_one_letter_code
_entity_poly.pdbx_strand_id
1 'polypeptide(L)' 'GSLVGGPEDIDPNDDGVQNALNFAVAQYNRGSNDMYQHGVVEVIKAQSQVVAGVKYIMTVKMARTSC' A
#
# COMPACT_ATOMS: atom_id res chain seq x y z
N GLY A 1 3.65 18.16 18.46
CA GLY A 1 2.31 17.73 18.89
C GLY A 1 1.73 16.87 17.81
N SER A 2 1.24 15.67 18.14
CA SER A 2 0.52 14.83 17.16
C SER A 2 -0.84 15.47 16.88
N LEU A 3 -1.19 15.60 15.60
CA LEU A 3 -2.51 16.05 15.16
C LEU A 3 -3.43 14.83 15.20
N VAL A 4 -4.43 14.85 16.08
CA VAL A 4 -5.43 13.78 16.17
C VAL A 4 -6.17 13.70 14.82
N GLY A 5 -5.88 12.64 14.03
CA GLY A 5 -6.44 12.43 12.68
C GLY A 5 -5.55 12.86 11.51
N GLY A 6 -4.30 13.29 11.75
CA GLY A 6 -3.30 13.48 10.70
C GLY A 6 -2.73 12.16 10.20
N PRO A 7 -2.09 12.12 9.01
CA PRO A 7 -1.31 10.95 8.59
C PRO A 7 -0.11 10.77 9.53
N GLU A 8 -0.01 9.59 10.14
CA GLU A 8 1.13 9.18 10.95
C GLU A 8 1.92 8.10 10.21
N ASP A 9 3.24 8.19 10.29
CA ASP A 9 4.13 7.18 9.70
C ASP A 9 3.99 5.87 10.51
N ILE A 10 3.82 4.77 9.79
CA ILE A 10 3.65 3.42 10.36
C ILE A 10 4.68 2.47 9.76
N ASP A 11 4.95 1.37 10.46
CA ASP A 11 5.84 0.35 9.93
C ASP A 11 5.22 -0.28 8.66
N PRO A 12 5.93 -0.29 7.52
CA PRO A 12 5.44 -0.95 6.31
C PRO A 12 5.26 -2.48 6.49
N ASN A 13 5.85 -3.07 7.52
CA ASN A 13 5.70 -4.48 7.87
C ASN A 13 4.54 -4.76 8.82
N ASP A 14 3.79 -3.74 9.24
CA ASP A 14 2.58 -3.94 10.04
C ASP A 14 1.57 -4.80 9.24
N ASP A 15 0.96 -5.77 9.92
CA ASP A 15 0.04 -6.72 9.30
C ASP A 15 -1.13 -6.02 8.59
N GLY A 16 -1.62 -4.91 9.13
CA GLY A 16 -2.67 -4.10 8.52
C GLY A 16 -2.20 -3.45 7.22
N VAL A 17 -0.94 -3.00 7.17
CA VAL A 17 -0.33 -2.41 5.97
C VAL A 17 -0.10 -3.47 4.91
N GLN A 18 0.44 -4.63 5.29
CA GLN A 18 0.65 -5.73 4.34
C GLN A 18 -0.66 -6.22 3.73
N ASN A 19 -1.72 -6.33 4.53
CA ASN A 19 -3.03 -6.72 4.02
C ASN A 19 -3.62 -5.66 3.07
N ALA A 20 -3.55 -4.38 3.44
CA ALA A 20 -3.98 -3.29 2.58
C ALA A 20 -3.17 -3.23 1.27
N LEU A 21 -1.86 -3.49 1.35
CA LEU A 21 -0.96 -3.55 0.21
C LEU A 21 -1.32 -4.68 -0.74
N ASN A 22 -1.50 -5.90 -0.21
CA ASN A 22 -1.91 -7.06 -1.00
C ASN A 22 -3.24 -6.83 -1.71
N PHE A 23 -4.21 -6.22 -1.01
CA PHE A 23 -5.47 -5.83 -1.61
C PHE A 23 -5.28 -4.81 -2.74
N ALA A 24 -4.48 -3.77 -2.52
CA ALA A 24 -4.20 -2.75 -3.53
C ALA A 24 -3.53 -3.33 -4.78
N VAL A 25 -2.53 -4.20 -4.61
CA VAL A 25 -1.83 -4.88 -5.72
C VAL A 25 -2.77 -5.80 -6.49
N ALA A 26 -3.61 -6.58 -5.79
CA ALA A 26 -4.58 -7.46 -6.43
C ALA A 26 -5.61 -6.67 -7.26
N GLN A 27 -6.10 -5.53 -6.75
CA GLN A 27 -7.01 -4.66 -7.49
C GLN A 27 -6.32 -4.01 -8.68
N TYR A 28 -5.09 -3.53 -8.50
CA TYR A 28 -4.29 -2.96 -9.57
C TYR A 28 -4.06 -3.97 -10.70
N ASN A 29 -3.66 -5.21 -10.37
CA ASN A 29 -3.45 -6.26 -11.36
C ASN A 29 -4.75 -6.71 -12.05
N ARG A 30 -5.89 -6.66 -11.37
CA ARG A 30 -7.20 -6.94 -11.99
C ARG A 30 -7.65 -5.86 -12.98
N GLY A 31 -7.33 -4.60 -12.71
CA GLY A 31 -7.64 -3.47 -13.59
C GLY A 31 -6.60 -3.25 -14.69
N SER A 32 -5.41 -3.81 -14.54
CA SER A 32 -4.34 -3.74 -15.53
C SER A 32 -4.63 -4.72 -16.67
N ASN A 33 -4.76 -4.19 -17.90
CA ASN A 33 -4.74 -4.99 -19.13
C ASN A 33 -3.33 -5.46 -19.51
N ASP A 34 -2.37 -5.41 -18.59
CA ASP A 34 -1.01 -5.87 -18.83
C ASP A 34 -0.94 -7.40 -18.70
N MET A 35 -0.23 -8.03 -19.63
CA MET A 35 0.02 -9.48 -19.68
C MET A 35 0.86 -9.94 -18.48
N TYR A 36 1.61 -9.02 -17.87
CA TYR A 36 2.51 -9.29 -16.76
C TYR A 36 1.91 -8.78 -15.45
N GLN A 37 1.96 -9.63 -14.42
CA GLN A 37 1.63 -9.19 -13.06
C GLN A 37 2.65 -8.15 -12.61
N HIS A 38 2.17 -7.07 -12.00
CA HIS A 38 3.04 -6.10 -11.35
C HIS A 38 3.18 -6.51 -9.88
N GLY A 39 4.42 -6.70 -9.45
CA GLY A 39 4.79 -7.01 -8.08
C GLY A 39 5.33 -5.77 -7.38
N VAL A 40 5.11 -5.69 -6.08
CA VAL A 40 5.76 -4.67 -5.24
C VAL A 40 7.20 -5.08 -5.02
N VAL A 41 8.13 -4.22 -5.42
CA VAL A 41 9.57 -4.42 -5.20
C VAL A 41 9.98 -3.85 -3.85
N GLU A 42 9.42 -2.70 -3.49
CA GLU A 42 9.83 -1.97 -2.29
C GLU A 42 8.70 -1.05 -1.80
N VAL A 43 8.51 -0.97 -0.49
CA VAL A 43 7.63 0.01 0.15
C VAL A 43 8.49 1.18 0.61
N ILE A 44 8.36 2.33 -0.06
CA ILE A 44 9.15 3.53 0.22
C ILE A 44 8.61 4.24 1.46
N LYS A 45 7.28 4.27 1.61
CA LYS A 45 6.61 4.91 2.73
C LYS A 45 5.26 4.27 3.01
N ALA A 46 4.93 4.11 4.29
CA ALA A 46 3.61 3.73 4.75
C ALA A 46 3.14 4.72 5.82
N GLN A 47 1.88 5.15 5.72
CA GLN A 47 1.24 6.04 6.68
C GLN A 47 -0.18 5.57 6.95
N SER A 48 -0.66 5.74 8.18
CA SER A 48 -2.08 5.56 8.53
C SER A 48 -2.70 6.89 8.90
N GLN A 49 -3.97 7.05 8.58
CA GLN A 49 -4.76 8.19 9.00
C GLN A 49 -6.10 7.70 9.55
N VAL A 50 -6.42 8.09 10.79
CA VAL A 50 -7.72 7.81 11.42
C VAL A 50 -8.73 8.84 10.92
N VAL A 51 -9.79 8.35 10.26
CA VAL A 51 -10.93 9.13 9.73
C VAL A 51 -12.23 8.44 10.16
N ALA A 52 -13.27 8.37 9.32
CA ALA A 52 -14.40 7.46 9.50
C ALA A 52 -14.02 5.99 9.15
N GLY A 53 -12.94 5.50 9.78
CA GLY A 53 -12.22 4.28 9.43
C GLY A 53 -10.71 4.51 9.44
N VAL A 54 -9.93 3.55 8.95
CA VAL A 54 -8.47 3.68 8.80
C VAL A 54 -8.14 3.84 7.32
N LYS A 55 -7.47 4.94 6.98
CA LYS A 55 -6.94 5.18 5.64
C LYS A 55 -5.45 4.87 5.62
N TYR A 56 -5.06 3.88 4.85
CA TYR A 56 -3.66 3.56 4.59
C TYR A 56 -3.17 4.31 3.35
N ILE A 57 -2.06 5.03 3.48
CA ILE A 57 -1.39 5.76 2.41
C ILE A 57 -0.02 5.12 2.23
N MET A 58 0.21 4.51 1.08
CA MET A 58 1.44 3.78 0.80
C MET A 58 2.06 4.29 -0.50
N THR A 59 3.37 4.53 -0.46
CA THR A 59 4.17 4.80 -1.64
C THR A 59 5.01 3.57 -1.91
N VAL A 60 4.70 2.87 -3.01
CA VAL A 60 5.38 1.62 -3.36
C VAL A 60 6.01 1.71 -4.74
N LYS A 61 7.15 1.04 -4.88
CA LYS A 61 7.81 0.83 -6.15
C LYS A 61 7.31 -0.48 -6.73
N MET A 62 6.61 -0.39 -7.86
CA MET A 62 6.13 -1.56 -8.59
C MET A 62 7.11 -1.90 -9.72
N ALA A 63 7.31 -3.20 -9.98
CA ALA A 63 7.98 -3.66 -11.18
C ALA A 63 7.23 -4.85 -11.79
N ARG A 64 7.45 -5.07 -13.08
CA ARG A 64 6.97 -6.26 -13.77
C ARG A 64 7.66 -7.49 -13.18
N THR A 65 6.87 -8.45 -12.73
CA THR A 65 7.41 -9.77 -12.38
C THR A 65 7.63 -10.54 -13.67
N SER A 66 8.81 -11.11 -13.87
CA SER A 66 9.03 -12.14 -14.88
C SER A 66 8.40 -13.45 -14.37
N CYS A 67 7.11 -13.64 -14.61
CA CYS A 67 6.47 -14.96 -14.45
C CYS A 67 6.53 -15.71 -15.76
#